data_AF-I1Q6N3-F1
#
_entry.id   AF-I1Q6N3-F1
#
_cell.length_a   1.000
_cell.length_b   1.000
_cell.length_c   1.000
_cell.angle_alpha   90.00
_cell.angle_beta   90.00
_cell.angle_gamma   90.00
#
_symmetry.space_group_name_H-M   'P 1'
#
loop_
_entity.id
_entity.type
_entity.pdbx_description
1 polymer ?
#
loop_
_entity_poly.entity_id
_entity_poly.type
_entity_poly.pdbx_seq_one_letter_code
_entity_poly.pdbx_strand_id
1 'polypeptide(L)' 'HRRLGHVGFDHLTRLSGLDLVRGLPKLKKDLDLVCTPCHHAKMVASSHASIVSVMMDAPGQLLHMDTVGPARVQSVGGK' A
#
# COMPACT_ATOMS: atom_id res chain seq x y z
N HIS A 1 -8.58 8.33 17.95
CA HIS A 1 -7.89 8.66 16.69
C HIS A 1 -8.86 8.97 15.53
N ARG A 2 -9.95 8.20 15.28
CA ARG A 2 -10.94 8.49 14.21
C ARG A 2 -11.52 9.92 14.29
N ARG A 3 -11.99 10.34 15.47
CA ARG A 3 -12.47 11.72 15.74
C ARG A 3 -11.38 12.81 15.63
N LEU A 4 -10.10 12.41 15.57
CA LEU A 4 -8.93 13.28 15.52
C LEU A 4 -8.24 13.17 14.16
N GLY A 5 -9.01 12.99 13.09
CA GLY A 5 -8.49 12.95 11.71
C GLY A 5 -7.52 11.81 11.45
N HIS A 6 -7.71 10.66 12.09
CA HIS A 6 -6.85 9.49 11.92
C HIS A 6 -5.35 9.72 12.28
N VAL A 7 -5.09 10.58 13.27
CA VAL A 7 -3.74 10.74 13.85
C VAL A 7 -3.12 9.39 14.25
N GLY A 8 -1.81 9.23 14.02
CA GLY A 8 -1.09 8.00 14.34
C GLY A 8 -1.14 7.66 15.83
N PHE A 9 -1.16 6.37 16.16
CA PHE A 9 -1.28 5.91 17.55
C PHE A 9 -0.04 6.27 18.40
N ASP A 10 1.16 6.29 17.82
CA ASP A 10 2.36 6.79 18.50
C ASP A 10 2.22 8.27 18.91
N HIS A 11 1.74 9.10 17.98
CA HIS A 11 1.47 10.51 18.27
C HIS A 11 0.38 10.67 19.32
N LEU A 12 -0.70 9.88 19.22
CA LEU A 12 -1.80 9.91 20.18
C LEU A 12 -1.32 9.51 21.60
N THR A 13 -0.46 8.48 21.69
CA THR A 13 0.11 8.00 22.96
C THR A 13 1.03 9.05 23.57
N ARG A 14 1.92 9.65 22.77
CA ARG A 14 2.78 10.76 23.21
C ARG A 14 1.95 11.96 23.68
N LEU A 15 0.92 12.37 22.93
CA LEU A 15 0.03 13.47 23.32
C LEU A 15 -0.69 13.18 24.65
N SER A 16 -1.14 11.94 24.85
CA SER A 16 -1.80 11.53 26.09
C SER A 16 -0.88 11.53 27.31
N GLY A 17 0.43 11.31 27.11
CA GLY A 17 1.42 11.35 28.20
C GLY A 17 1.87 12.76 28.58
N LEU A 18 1.71 13.73 27.68
CA LEU A 18 2.11 15.13 27.91
C LEU A 18 0.99 15.98 28.54
N ASP A 19 -0.20 15.42 28.76
CA ASP A 19 -1.37 16.10 29.32
C ASP A 19 -1.74 17.42 28.57
N LEU A 20 -1.41 17.51 27.26
CA LEU A 20 -1.61 18.72 26.43
C LEU A 20 -3.05 18.88 25.90
N VAL A 21 -3.86 17.81 25.92
CA VAL A 21 -5.21 17.79 25.36
C VAL A 21 -6.20 17.48 26.48
N ARG A 22 -7.06 18.44 26.80
CA ARG A 22 -8.12 18.25 27.80
C ARG A 22 -9.08 17.13 27.37
N GLY A 23 -9.38 16.22 28.29
CA GLY A 23 -10.31 15.11 28.07
C GLY A 23 -9.72 13.92 27.28
N LEU A 24 -8.42 13.96 26.93
CA LEU A 24 -7.73 12.79 26.38
C LEU A 24 -7.28 11.89 27.54
N PRO A 25 -7.75 10.63 27.64
CA PRO A 25 -7.27 9.72 28.68
C PRO A 25 -5.81 9.33 28.42
N LYS A 26 -5.05 9.00 29.48
CA LYS A 26 -3.69 8.48 29.37
C LYS A 26 -3.71 7.13 28.65
N LEU A 27 -3.03 7.06 27.52
CA LEU A 27 -2.97 5.85 26.70
C LEU A 27 -1.66 5.12 26.99
N LYS A 28 -1.72 3.79 27.00
CA LYS A 28 -0.52 2.95 26.95
C LYS A 28 -0.13 2.73 25.49
N LYS A 29 1.16 2.61 25.23
CA LYS A 29 1.65 2.23 23.91
C LYS A 29 1.26 0.78 23.66
N ASP A 30 0.54 0.55 22.57
CA ASP A 30 0.19 -0.77 22.06
C ASP A 30 0.70 -0.83 20.61
N LEU A 31 1.56 -1.82 20.34
CA LEU A 31 2.21 -2.00 19.03
C LEU A 31 1.29 -2.73 18.04
N ASP A 32 0.27 -3.44 18.53
CA ASP A 32 -0.62 -4.25 17.69
C ASP A 32 -1.90 -3.50 17.30
N LEU A 33 -2.00 -2.23 17.69
CA LEU A 33 -3.17 -1.42 17.43
C LEU A 33 -3.23 -0.97 15.95
N VAL A 34 -3.93 -1.76 15.13
CA VAL A 34 -4.10 -1.48 13.71
C VAL A 34 -5.48 -0.89 13.42
N CYS A 35 -5.50 0.20 12.65
CA CYS A 35 -6.73 0.74 12.09
C CYS A 35 -6.79 0.41 10.60
N THR A 36 -7.68 -0.49 10.20
CA THR A 36 -7.78 -1.00 8.82
C THR A 36 -7.90 0.10 7.75
N PRO A 37 -8.75 1.13 7.89
CA PRO A 37 -8.77 2.25 6.95
C PRO A 37 -7.45 3.02 6.89
N CYS A 38 -6.81 3.28 8.03
CA CYS A 38 -5.50 3.95 8.05
C CYS A 38 -4.43 3.11 7.38
N HIS A 39 -4.45 1.79 7.61
CA HIS A 39 -3.48 0.86 7.05
C HIS A 39 -3.57 0.85 5.52
N HIS A 40 -4.78 0.74 4.96
CA HIS A 40 -4.98 0.83 3.52
C HIS A 40 -4.61 2.21 2.95
N ALA A 41 -4.98 3.30 3.62
CA ALA A 41 -4.70 4.65 3.14
C ALA A 41 -3.22 5.06 3.25
N LYS A 42 -2.46 4.45 4.15
CA LYS A 42 -1.02 4.70 4.35
C LYS A 42 -0.14 3.64 3.70
N MET A 43 -0.72 2.70 2.98
CA MET A 43 0.04 1.68 2.26
C MET A 43 0.85 2.35 1.16
N VAL A 44 2.17 2.14 1.19
CA VAL A 44 3.09 2.62 0.16
C VAL A 44 3.54 1.39 -0.63
N ALA A 45 3.63 1.51 -1.96
CA ALA A 45 4.20 0.46 -2.78
C ALA A 45 5.67 0.25 -2.38
N SER A 46 6.02 -0.98 -2.01
CA SER A 46 7.42 -1.41 -1.93
C SER A 46 7.84 -1.99 -3.28
N SER A 47 9.12 -1.81 -3.63
CA SER A 47 9.67 -2.53 -4.77
C SER A 47 9.72 -4.03 -4.47
N HIS A 48 9.34 -4.83 -5.45
CA HIS A 48 9.67 -6.26 -5.43
C HIS A 48 11.17 -6.44 -5.62
N ALA A 49 11.75 -7.46 -4.98
CA ALA A 49 13.15 -7.80 -5.18
C ALA A 49 13.39 -8.14 -6.66
N SER A 50 14.43 -7.56 -7.26
CA SER A 50 14.84 -7.91 -8.61
C SER A 50 15.40 -9.33 -8.61
N ILE A 51 14.88 -10.16 -9.50
CA ILE A 51 15.46 -11.48 -9.77
C ILE A 51 16.48 -11.29 -10.90
N VAL A 52 17.76 -11.48 -10.57
CA VAL A 52 18.89 -11.39 -11.51
C VAL A 52 19.48 -12.78 -11.78
N SER A 53 18.69 -13.84 -11.62
CA SER A 53 19.11 -15.17 -12.05
C SER A 53 19.02 -15.24 -13.57
N VAL A 54 20.11 -15.70 -14.19
CA VAL A 54 20.09 -16.07 -15.60
C VAL A 54 19.13 -17.27 -15.73
N MET A 55 17.99 -17.04 -16.38
CA MET A 55 16.93 -18.06 -16.55
C MET A 55 17.17 -18.94 -17.80
N MET A 56 18.30 -18.78 -18.49
CA MET A 56 18.59 -19.44 -19.76
C MET A 56 20.07 -19.80 -19.89
N ASP A 57 20.34 -21.04 -20.28
CA ASP A 57 21.69 -21.57 -20.60
C ASP A 57 22.01 -21.49 -22.10
N ALA A 58 20.99 -21.30 -22.95
CA ALA A 58 21.14 -21.20 -24.41
C ALA A 58 20.06 -20.31 -25.07
N PRO A 59 20.31 -19.75 -26.27
CA PRO A 59 19.31 -18.98 -27.01
C PRO A 59 18.02 -19.78 -27.29
N GLY A 60 16.86 -19.13 -27.13
CA GLY A 60 15.55 -19.71 -27.47
C GLY A 60 14.86 -20.51 -26.36
N GLN A 61 15.46 -20.64 -25.17
CA GLN A 61 14.88 -21.41 -24.06
C GLN A 61 13.70 -20.71 -23.35
N LEU A 62 13.61 -19.39 -23.40
CA LEU A 62 12.51 -18.62 -22.82
C LEU A 62 12.09 -17.51 -23.79
N LEU A 63 10.79 -17.48 -24.06
CA LEU A 63 10.13 -16.52 -24.93
C LEU A 63 9.05 -15.82 -24.12
N HIS A 64 9.25 -14.52 -23.88
CA HIS A 64 8.22 -13.69 -23.26
C HIS A 64 7.26 -13.21 -24.34
N MET A 65 5.99 -13.59 -24.22
CA MET A 65 4.90 -13.09 -25.06
C MET A 65 3.91 -12.35 -24.17
N ASP A 66 3.47 -11.18 -24.62
CA ASP A 66 2.38 -10.44 -23.98
C ASP A 66 1.27 -10.20 -25.01
N THR A 67 0.04 -10.22 -24.55
CA THR A 67 -1.12 -9.90 -25.37
C THR A 67 -1.37 -8.41 -25.31
N VAL A 68 -1.40 -7.75 -26.47
CA VAL A 68 -1.90 -6.37 -26.52
C VAL A 68 -3.41 -6.40 -26.32
N GLY A 69 -3.92 -5.51 -25.46
CA GLY A 69 -5.34 -5.35 -25.16
C GLY A 69 -6.22 -5.18 -26.40
N PRO A 70 -7.56 -5.20 -26.25
CA PRO A 70 -8.51 -5.40 -27.35
C PRO A 70 -8.15 -4.54 -28.57
N ALA A 71 -7.77 -5.22 -29.65
CA ALA A 71 -7.59 -4.57 -30.94
C ALA A 71 -8.89 -3.87 -31.31
N ARG A 72 -8.81 -2.63 -31.84
CA ARG A 72 -10.00 -1.93 -32.34
C ARG A 72 -10.68 -2.83 -33.37
N VAL A 73 -11.83 -3.40 -33.02
CA VAL A 73 -12.70 -4.06 -33.99
C VAL A 73 -13.35 -2.93 -34.78
N GLN A 74 -13.24 -2.95 -36.11
CA GLN A 74 -14.03 -2.03 -36.94
C GLN A 74 -15.51 -2.24 -36.57
N SER A 75 -16.14 -1.22 -36.00
CA SER A 75 -17.58 -1.23 -35.86
C SER A 75 -18.21 -1.24 -37.25
N VAL A 76 -19.39 -1.85 -37.41
CA VAL A 76 -20.15 -1.82 -38.68
C VAL A 76 -20.40 -0.37 -39.14
N GLY A 77 -20.33 0.61 -38.23
CA GLY A 77 -20.44 2.05 -38.51
C GLY A 77 -19.13 2.77 -38.90
N GLY A 78 -18.01 2.07 -39.06
CA GLY A 78 -16.79 2.65 -39.65
C GLY A 78 -16.09 3.73 -38.80
N LYS A 79 -16.06 3.58 -37.48
CA LYS A 79 -15.08 4.23 -36.58
C LYS A 79 -14.59 3.27 -35.51
#